data_AF-A0A937CXE1-F1
#
_entry.id   AF-A0A937CXE1-F1
#
_cell.length_a   1.000
_cell.length_b   1.000
_cell.length_c   1.000
_cell.angle_alpha   90.00
_cell.angle_beta   90.00
_cell.angle_gamma   90.00
#
_symmetry.space_group_name_H-M   'P 1'
#
loop_
_entity.id
_entity.type
_entity.pdbx_description
1 polymer ?
#
loop_
_entity_poly.entity_id
_entity_poly.type
_entity_poly.pdbx_seq_one_letter_code
_entity_poly.pdbx_strand_id
1 'polypeptide(L)' 'MLAYGASRAGLCRRTADFVARILRGLPAGELPNEDPTTPELAVNLKTAKALAIDIPSQLLALADKVIE' A
#
# COMPACT_ATOMS: atom_id res chain seq x y z
N MET A 1 -3.89 -9.34 12.92
CA MET A 1 -4.64 -8.47 11.98
C MET A 1 -3.80 -8.30 10.73
N LEU A 2 -4.41 -8.44 9.56
CA LEU A 2 -3.75 -8.39 8.26
C LEU A 2 -4.32 -7.22 7.46
N ALA A 3 -3.48 -6.48 6.74
CA ALA A 3 -3.92 -5.49 5.77
C ALA A 3 -3.21 -5.74 4.44
N TYR A 4 -3.99 -5.78 3.36
CA TYR A 4 -3.49 -5.94 2.00
C TYR A 4 -4.07 -4.82 1.14
N GLY A 5 -3.22 -4.07 0.46
CA GLY A 5 -3.67 -2.93 -0.34
C GLY A 5 -2.54 -2.21 -1.05
N ALA A 6 -2.88 -1.15 -1.77
CA ALA A 6 -1.91 -0.36 -2.51
C ALA A 6 -0.83 0.21 -1.59
N SER A 7 0.43 0.16 -2.04
CA SER A 7 1.54 0.87 -1.39
C SER A 7 1.19 2.33 -1.20
N ARG A 8 1.17 2.78 0.06
CA ARG A 8 0.88 4.18 0.39
C ARG A 8 1.94 5.12 -0.17
N ALA A 9 3.20 4.72 -0.06
CA ALA A 9 4.32 5.50 -0.60
C ALA A 9 4.27 5.55 -2.13
N GLY A 10 3.95 4.42 -2.78
CA GLY A 10 3.75 4.36 -4.23
C GLY A 10 2.61 5.26 -4.69
N LEU A 11 1.49 5.25 -3.98
CA LEU A 11 0.34 6.11 -4.29
C LEU A 11 0.69 7.59 -4.16
N CYS A 12 1.34 8.01 -3.06
CA CYS A 12 1.73 9.40 -2.86
C CYS A 12 2.68 9.92 -3.95
N ARG A 13 3.65 9.09 -4.39
CA ARG A 13 4.55 9.48 -5.50
C ARG A 13 3.79 9.71 -6.80
N ARG A 14 2.92 8.77 -7.18
CA ARG A 14 2.09 8.92 -8.39
C ARG A 14 1.18 10.14 -8.34
N THR A 15 0.58 10.41 -7.17
CA THR A 15 -0.23 11.62 -6.97
C THR A 15 0.61 12.88 -7.16
N ALA A 16 1.84 12.92 -6.63
CA ALA A 16 2.74 14.05 -6.82
C ALA A 16 3.10 14.27 -8.30
N ASP A 17 3.30 13.20 -9.06
CA ASP A 17 3.56 13.27 -10.51
C ASP A 17 2.35 13.81 -11.27
N PHE A 18 1.12 13.38 -10.95
CA PHE A 18 -0.10 13.95 -11.52
C PHE A 18 -0.26 15.43 -11.20
N VAL A 19 -0.03 15.83 -9.94
CA VAL A 19 -0.06 17.25 -9.54
C VAL A 19 0.98 18.05 -10.33
N ALA A 20 2.20 17.53 -10.49
CA ALA A 20 3.24 18.20 -11.28
C ALA A 20 2.87 18.35 -12.76
N ARG A 21 2.17 17.36 -13.35
CA ARG A 21 1.67 17.44 -14.73
C ARG A 21 0.56 18.46 -14.90
N ILE A 22 -0.37 18.54 -13.94
CA ILE A 22 -1.44 19.55 -13.94
C ILE A 22 -0.86 20.96 -13.82
N LEU A 23 0.09 21.16 -12.91
CA LEU A 23 0.76 22.46 -12.73
C LEU A 23 1.55 22.90 -13.97
N ARG A 24 1.95 21.97 -14.83
CA ARG A 24 2.60 22.25 -16.12
C ARG A 24 1.61 22.51 -17.27
N GLY A 25 0.31 22.53 -16.99
CA GLY A 25 -0.74 22.87 -17.95
C GLY A 25 -1.44 21.69 -18.60
N LEU A 26 -1.17 20.44 -18.17
CA LEU A 26 -1.92 19.29 -18.63
C LEU A 26 -3.33 19.30 -17.97
N PRO A 27 -4.43 19.28 -18.73
CA PRO A 27 -5.77 19.25 -18.14
C PRO A 27 -6.00 17.92 -17.41
N ALA A 28 -6.64 17.99 -16.23
CA ALA A 28 -6.88 16.81 -15.39
C ALA A 28 -7.71 15.72 -16.09
N GLY A 29 -8.57 16.09 -17.05
CA GLY A 29 -9.38 15.15 -17.83
C GLY A 29 -8.60 14.33 -18.86
N GLU A 30 -7.35 14.69 -19.16
CA GLU A 30 -6.46 13.94 -20.07
C GLU A 30 -5.47 13.06 -19.31
N LEU A 31 -5.46 13.10 -17.98
CA LEU A 31 -4.64 12.19 -17.19
C LEU A 31 -5.18 10.76 -17.31
N PRO A 32 -4.32 9.77 -17.60
CA PRO A 32 -4.74 8.38 -17.59
C PRO A 32 -5.09 7.95 -16.17
N ASN A 33 -6.16 7.17 -16.02
CA ASN A 33 -6.43 6.48 -14.77
C ASN A 33 -5.37 5.38 -14.57
N GLU A 34 -4.65 5.44 -13.46
CA GLU A 34 -3.63 4.46 -13.10
C GLU A 34 -4.12 3.60 -11.94
N ASP A 35 -4.19 2.28 -12.16
CA ASP A 35 -4.46 1.34 -11.10
C ASP A 35 -3.26 1.20 -10.15
N PRO A 36 -3.48 0.96 -8.85
CA PRO A 36 -2.39 0.73 -7.92
C PRO A 36 -1.62 -0.54 -8.28
N THR A 37 -0.43 -0.36 -8.84
CA THR A 37 0.40 -1.44 -9.40
C THR A 37 1.21 -2.22 -8.36
N THR A 38 1.30 -1.75 -7.12
CA THR A 38 2.14 -2.36 -6.07
C THR A 38 1.29 -2.65 -4.84
N PRO A 39 0.82 -3.90 -4.67
CA PRO A 39 0.22 -4.30 -3.42
C PRO A 39 1.29 -4.47 -2.33
N GLU A 40 0.94 -4.12 -1.10
CA GLU A 40 1.74 -4.35 0.11
C GLU A 40 0.92 -5.17 1.12
N LEU A 41 1.54 -6.17 1.73
CA LEU A 41 1.00 -6.98 2.82
C LEU A 41 1.59 -6.56 4.17
N ALA A 42 0.73 -6.08 5.07
CA ALA A 42 1.10 -5.69 6.43
C ALA A 42 0.58 -6.66 7.50
N VAL A 43 1.57 -7.19 8.22
CA VAL A 43 1.66 -8.02 9.41
C VAL A 43 1.44 -7.39 10.79
N ASN A 44 0.26 -7.34 11.45
CA ASN A 44 0.23 -6.91 12.87
C ASN A 44 0.22 -8.11 13.82
N LEU A 45 1.42 -8.44 14.34
CA LEU A 45 1.67 -9.52 15.28
C LEU A 45 1.19 -9.19 16.70
N LYS A 46 1.32 -7.95 17.15
CA LYS A 46 0.80 -7.52 18.47
C LYS A 46 -0.69 -7.81 18.60
N THR A 47 -1.45 -7.40 17.59
CA THR A 47 -2.89 -7.61 17.53
C THR A 47 -3.22 -9.09 17.31
N ALA A 48 -2.42 -9.82 16.53
CA ALA A 48 -2.62 -11.26 16.36
C ALA A 48 -2.48 -12.02 17.69
N LYS A 49 -1.42 -11.73 18.44
CA LYS A 49 -1.19 -12.28 19.80
C LYS A 49 -2.31 -11.90 20.77
N ALA A 50 -2.75 -10.65 20.75
CA ALA A 50 -3.86 -10.18 21.60
C ALA A 50 -5.20 -10.88 21.29
N LEU A 51 -5.40 -11.32 20.05
CA LEU A 51 -6.59 -12.05 19.61
C LEU A 51 -6.41 -13.58 19.66
N ALA A 52 -5.28 -14.08 20.19
CA ALA A 52 -4.92 -15.50 20.18
C ALA A 52 -4.95 -16.14 18.77
N ILE A 53 -4.59 -15.37 17.75
CA ILE A 53 -4.48 -15.84 16.37
C ILE A 53 -3.02 -16.14 16.06
N ASP A 54 -2.71 -17.39 15.80
CA ASP A 54 -1.40 -17.81 15.31
C ASP A 54 -1.30 -17.55 13.80
N ILE A 55 -0.33 -16.73 13.41
CA ILE A 55 -0.06 -16.41 12.01
C ILE A 55 1.00 -17.37 11.46
N PRO A 56 0.70 -18.13 10.38
CA PRO A 56 1.65 -19.05 9.79
C PRO A 56 2.95 -18.36 9.36
N SER A 57 4.10 -19.01 9.57
CA SER A 57 5.41 -18.49 9.17
C SER A 57 5.52 -18.20 7.67
N GLN A 58 4.80 -18.98 6.85
CA GLN A 58 4.70 -18.75 5.41
C GLN A 58 4.04 -17.41 5.06
N LEU A 59 3.04 -16.99 5.83
CA LEU A 59 2.36 -15.71 5.62
C LEU A 59 3.20 -14.53 6.12
N LEU A 60 3.94 -14.74 7.21
CA LEU A 60 4.94 -13.77 7.70
C LEU A 60 6.08 -13.57 6.70
N ALA A 61 6.53 -14.63 6.03
CA ALA A 61 7.58 -14.55 5.01
C ALA A 61 7.15 -13.76 3.77
N LEU A 62 5.84 -13.68 3.50
CA LEU A 62 5.27 -12.88 2.41
C LEU A 62 4.93 -11.45 2.84
N ALA A 63 5.04 -11.10 4.12
CA ALA A 63 4.68 -9.78 4.61
C ALA A 63 5.77 -8.76 4.30
N ASP A 64 5.42 -7.71 3.56
CA ASP A 64 6.31 -6.57 3.29
C ASP A 64 6.59 -5.75 4.56
N LYS A 65 5.66 -5.79 5.52
CA LYS A 65 5.79 -5.07 6.78
C LYS A 65 5.27 -5.89 7.95
N VAL A 66 6.05 -5.99 9.01
CA VAL A 66 5.65 -6.61 10.28
C VAL A 66 5.68 -5.58 11.41
N ILE A 67 4.63 -5.58 12.22
CA ILE A 67 4.42 -4.69 13.37
C ILE A 67 4.24 -5.59 14.60
N GLU A 68 5.11 -5.41 15.60
CA GLU A 68 5.19 -6.23 16.81
C GLU A 68 4.73 -5.52 18.08
#